data_AF-A0A962Y6D9-F1
#
_entry.id   AF-A0A962Y6D9-F1
#
_cell.length_a   1.000
_cell.length_b   1.000
_cell.length_c   1.000
_cell.angle_alpha   90.00
_cell.angle_beta   90.00
_cell.angle_gamma   90.00
#
_symmetry.space_group_name_H-M   'P 1'
#
loop_
_entity.id
_entity.type
_entity.pdbx_description
1 polymer ?
#
loop_
_entity_poly.entity_id
_entity_poly.type
_entity_poly.pdbx_seq_one_letter_code
_entity_poly.pdbx_strand_id
1 'polypeptide(L)'
;WSTDPALMQRFPARFFIRFFQNHGLLSIDDRPVWRVIKGGSKRYVEKLTAPFAARIRLATPVRRIERFDDHVELCLDDGRIHFDAVFLACHSDQALALLDPPSEREAAVLGAIPYQANEAVLHTDTRLLPKRRRAWAAWNYLMPDGPEGRVSLTYDMNILQGLDTPETFCVTLNASERIRPEKIIARMIYHHPLFTL
;
A
#
# COMPACT_ATOMS: atom_id res chain seq x y z
N TRP A 1 9.46 -4.38 1.58
CA TRP A 1 10.52 -3.46 2.03
C TRP A 1 9.85 -2.35 2.82
N SER A 2 9.62 -2.66 4.09
CA SER A 2 9.00 -1.84 5.15
C SER A 2 9.49 -2.35 6.51
N THR A 3 10.59 -3.11 6.49
CA THR A 3 11.05 -3.94 7.60
C THR A 3 12.38 -3.36 8.01
N ASP A 4 12.50 -3.06 9.30
CA ASP A 4 13.74 -2.60 9.91
C ASP A 4 14.90 -3.57 9.53
N PRO A 5 16.08 -3.08 9.14
CA PRO A 5 17.23 -3.94 8.84
C PRO A 5 17.53 -4.98 9.92
N ALA A 6 17.30 -4.67 11.20
CA ALA A 6 17.47 -5.62 12.30
C ALA A 6 16.42 -6.74 12.28
N LEU A 7 15.17 -6.43 11.91
CA LEU A 7 14.10 -7.42 11.75
C LEU A 7 14.35 -8.33 10.55
N MET A 8 15.09 -7.86 9.55
CA MET A 8 15.43 -8.66 8.37
C MET A 8 16.26 -9.92 8.72
N GLN A 9 17.06 -9.87 9.79
CA GLN A 9 17.81 -11.04 10.26
C GLN A 9 16.91 -12.16 10.79
N ARG A 10 15.67 -11.86 11.19
CA ARG A 10 14.69 -12.83 11.66
C ARG A 10 13.83 -13.40 10.53
N PHE A 11 13.99 -12.89 9.32
CA PHE A 11 13.18 -13.30 8.17
C PHE A 11 13.61 -14.69 7.67
N PRO A 12 12.67 -15.63 7.40
CA PRO A 12 13.04 -16.95 6.92
C PRO A 12 13.83 -16.89 5.61
N ALA A 13 15.06 -17.42 5.62
CA ALA A 13 15.95 -17.40 4.45
C ALA A 13 15.29 -18.02 3.21
N ARG A 14 14.55 -19.13 3.38
CA ARG A 14 13.83 -19.79 2.28
C ARG A 14 12.81 -18.86 1.61
N PHE A 15 12.04 -18.11 2.42
CA PHE A 15 11.06 -17.18 1.88
C PHE A 15 11.75 -16.02 1.16
N PHE A 16 12.81 -15.47 1.77
CA PHE A 16 13.59 -14.39 1.18
C PHE A 16 14.19 -14.77 -0.19
N ILE A 17 14.85 -15.92 -0.29
CA ILE A 17 15.45 -16.42 -1.53
C ILE A 17 14.37 -16.62 -2.60
N ARG A 18 13.25 -17.25 -2.23
CA ARG A 18 12.13 -17.47 -3.17
C ARG A 18 11.52 -16.15 -3.65
N PHE A 19 11.40 -15.15 -2.77
CA PHE A 19 10.96 -13.82 -3.16
C PHE A 19 11.91 -13.22 -4.20
N PHE A 20 13.22 -13.23 -3.95
CA PHE A 20 14.21 -12.68 -4.88
C PHE A 20 14.20 -13.39 -6.23
N GLN A 21 14.07 -14.73 -6.22
CA GLN A 21 13.95 -15.54 -7.42
C GLN A 21 12.68 -15.19 -8.21
N ASN A 22 11.53 -15.11 -7.56
CA ASN A 22 10.25 -14.78 -8.20
C ASN A 22 10.23 -13.37 -8.82
N HIS A 23 11.06 -12.45 -8.32
CA HIS A 23 11.15 -11.08 -8.82
C HIS A 23 12.34 -10.85 -9.77
N GLY A 24 13.05 -11.91 -10.15
CA GLY A 24 14.21 -11.82 -11.05
C GLY A 24 15.39 -11.03 -10.47
N LEU A 25 15.44 -10.83 -9.15
CA LEU A 25 16.47 -10.05 -8.46
C LEU A 25 17.79 -10.83 -8.28
N LEU A 26 17.78 -12.15 -8.56
CA LEU A 26 18.98 -12.99 -8.59
C LEU A 26 19.61 -13.08 -9.99
N SER A 27 18.93 -12.56 -11.02
CA SER A 27 19.39 -12.61 -12.40
C SER A 27 20.23 -11.38 -12.73
N ILE A 28 21.41 -11.61 -13.31
CA ILE A 28 22.30 -10.53 -13.79
C ILE A 28 21.88 -10.11 -15.20
N ASP A 29 21.56 -11.09 -16.05
CA ASP A 29 21.04 -10.92 -17.42
C ASP A 29 19.52 -11.20 -17.48
N ASP A 30 18.85 -10.81 -18.58
CA ASP A 30 17.41 -11.05 -18.84
C ASP A 30 16.45 -10.62 -17.71
N ARG A 31 16.69 -9.42 -17.17
CA ARG A 31 15.82 -8.87 -16.12
C ARG A 31 14.39 -8.67 -16.62
N PRO A 32 13.36 -8.96 -15.80
CA PRO A 32 11.97 -8.74 -16.17
C PRO A 32 11.71 -7.29 -16.56
N VAL A 33 11.05 -7.08 -17.70
CA VAL A 33 10.58 -5.76 -18.10
C VAL A 33 9.30 -5.43 -17.35
N TRP A 34 9.40 -4.53 -16.37
CA TRP A 34 8.26 -4.02 -15.64
C TRP A 34 7.42 -3.11 -16.55
N ARG A 35 6.12 -3.37 -16.62
CA ARG A 35 5.16 -2.58 -17.41
C ARG A 35 4.19 -1.88 -16.48
N VAL A 36 3.78 -0.68 -16.87
CA VAL A 36 2.71 0.07 -16.21
C VAL A 36 1.54 0.26 -17.16
N ILE A 37 0.34 0.43 -16.59
CA ILE A 37 -0.84 0.80 -17.37
C ILE A 37 -0.76 2.29 -17.64
N LYS A 38 -0.77 2.69 -18.92
CA LYS A 38 -0.79 4.10 -19.31
C LYS A 38 -2.00 4.80 -18.69
N GLY A 39 -1.78 5.90 -17.99
CA GLY A 39 -2.82 6.60 -17.23
C GLY A 39 -3.06 6.04 -15.81
N GLY A 40 -2.24 5.09 -15.36
CA GLY A 40 -2.24 4.57 -13.99
C GLY A 40 -3.32 3.54 -13.70
N SER A 41 -3.36 3.10 -12.44
CA SER A 41 -4.28 2.04 -11.96
C SER A 41 -5.76 2.40 -12.12
N LYS A 42 -6.10 3.68 -12.08
CA LYS A 42 -7.48 4.17 -12.26
C LYS A 42 -8.13 3.63 -13.54
N ARG A 43 -7.35 3.41 -14.61
CA ARG A 43 -7.85 2.92 -15.89
C ARG A 43 -8.40 1.50 -15.84
N TYR A 44 -7.75 0.59 -15.10
CA TYR A 44 -8.29 -0.76 -14.96
C TYR A 44 -9.46 -0.78 -13.96
N VAL A 45 -9.40 0.04 -12.90
CA VAL A 45 -10.51 0.17 -11.95
C VAL A 45 -11.77 0.63 -12.67
N GLU A 46 -11.69 1.68 -13.48
CA GLU A 46 -12.82 2.18 -14.29
C GLU A 46 -13.42 1.10 -15.18
N LYS A 47 -12.59 0.31 -15.86
CA LYS A 47 -13.07 -0.78 -16.72
C LYS A 47 -13.72 -1.92 -15.93
N LEU A 48 -13.13 -2.31 -14.80
CA LEU A 48 -13.64 -3.39 -13.96
C LEU A 48 -14.96 -3.00 -13.31
N THR A 49 -15.13 -1.75 -12.91
CA THR A 49 -16.31 -1.28 -12.17
C THR A 49 -17.46 -0.81 -13.05
N ALA A 50 -17.20 -0.48 -14.32
CA ALA A 50 -18.21 0.04 -15.25
C ALA A 50 -19.54 -0.75 -15.25
N PRO A 51 -19.56 -2.10 -15.28
CA PRO A 51 -20.81 -2.87 -15.31
C PRO A 51 -21.69 -2.73 -14.05
N PHE A 52 -21.15 -2.20 -12.95
CA PHE A 52 -21.85 -2.06 -11.67
C PHE A 52 -21.64 -0.70 -11.02
N ALA A 53 -21.20 0.31 -11.78
CA ALA A 53 -20.87 1.63 -11.25
C ALA A 53 -22.03 2.27 -10.45
N ALA A 54 -23.27 2.13 -10.94
CA ALA A 54 -24.47 2.64 -10.26
C ALA A 54 -24.76 1.97 -8.90
N ARG A 55 -24.15 0.82 -8.61
CA ARG A 55 -24.27 0.10 -7.33
C ARG A 55 -23.14 0.44 -6.36
N ILE A 56 -22.13 1.21 -6.78
CA ILE A 56 -21.01 1.60 -5.92
C ILE A 56 -21.43 2.80 -5.09
N ARG A 57 -21.33 2.66 -3.77
CA ARG A 57 -21.59 3.74 -2.81
C ARG A 57 -20.27 4.25 -2.24
N LEU A 58 -19.85 5.43 -2.68
CA LEU A 58 -18.66 6.11 -2.17
C LEU A 58 -19.00 6.90 -0.90
N ALA A 59 -18.00 7.11 -0.04
CA ALA A 59 -18.16 7.82 1.23
C ALA A 59 -19.29 7.25 2.13
N THR A 60 -19.54 5.95 2.03
CA THR A 60 -20.55 5.21 2.82
C THR A 60 -19.84 4.16 3.68
N PRO A 61 -19.17 4.56 4.78
CA PRO A 61 -18.46 3.63 5.63
C PRO A 61 -19.46 2.69 6.32
N VAL A 62 -19.21 1.38 6.22
CA VAL A 62 -19.85 0.40 7.09
C VAL A 62 -19.25 0.54 8.48
N ARG A 63 -20.09 0.65 9.50
CA ARG A 63 -19.68 0.79 10.90
C ARG A 63 -19.68 -0.52 11.66
N ARG A 64 -20.61 -1.40 11.31
CA ARG A 64 -20.83 -2.68 12.00
C ARG A 64 -21.59 -3.65 11.10
N ILE A 65 -21.35 -4.94 11.32
CA ILE A 65 -21.93 -6.06 10.59
C ILE A 65 -22.50 -7.03 11.60
N GLU A 66 -23.80 -7.21 11.54
CA GLU A 66 -24.55 -8.14 12.37
C GLU A 66 -25.06 -9.30 11.53
N ARG A 67 -25.01 -10.50 12.10
CA ARG A 67 -25.41 -11.74 11.42
C ARG A 67 -26.59 -12.34 12.16
N PHE A 68 -27.63 -12.65 11.41
CA PHE A 68 -28.84 -13.30 11.87
C PHE A 68 -29.01 -14.63 11.14
N ASP A 69 -29.99 -15.43 11.54
CA ASP A 69 -30.21 -16.77 10.99
C ASP A 69 -30.56 -16.75 9.49
N ASP A 70 -31.17 -15.67 9.00
CA ASP A 70 -31.68 -15.53 7.63
C ASP A 70 -31.04 -14.39 6.82
N HIS A 71 -30.29 -13.48 7.44
CA HIS A 71 -29.68 -12.34 6.75
C HIS A 71 -28.43 -11.79 7.46
N VAL A 72 -27.73 -10.90 6.76
CA VAL A 72 -26.66 -10.05 7.30
C VAL A 72 -27.10 -8.59 7.20
N GLU A 73 -26.91 -7.86 8.28
CA GLU A 73 -27.23 -6.44 8.37
C GLU A 73 -25.95 -5.60 8.43
N LEU A 74 -25.85 -4.62 7.52
CA LEU A 74 -24.81 -3.60 7.54
C LEU A 74 -25.35 -2.35 8.23
N CYS A 75 -24.70 -1.94 9.32
CA CYS A 75 -24.94 -0.65 9.96
C CYS A 75 -24.07 0.41 9.30
N LEU A 76 -24.71 1.47 8.82
CA LEU A 76 -24.09 2.66 8.25
C LEU A 76 -24.32 3.86 9.18
N ASP A 77 -23.77 5.02 8.82
CA ASP A 77 -24.03 6.26 9.56
C ASP A 77 -25.50 6.73 9.44
N ASP A 78 -26.15 6.42 8.32
CA ASP A 78 -27.48 6.91 7.97
C ASP A 78 -28.58 5.83 8.03
N GLY A 79 -28.27 4.62 8.52
CA GLY A 79 -29.24 3.56 8.68
C GLY A 79 -28.67 2.15 8.60
N ARG A 80 -29.54 1.20 8.25
CA ARG A 80 -29.23 -0.24 8.16
C ARG A 80 -29.65 -0.78 6.80
N ILE A 81 -28.91 -1.76 6.28
CA ILE A 81 -29.21 -2.40 4.99
C ILE A 81 -29.02 -3.92 5.12
N HIS A 82 -29.94 -4.68 4.55
CA HIS A 82 -29.95 -6.14 4.59
C HIS A 82 -29.39 -6.77 3.32
N PHE A 83 -28.68 -7.88 3.49
CA PHE A 83 -28.14 -8.72 2.43
C PHE A 83 -28.19 -10.20 2.84
N ASP A 84 -28.27 -11.11 1.87
CA ASP A 84 -28.15 -12.55 2.15
C ASP A 84 -26.70 -12.95 2.51
N ALA A 85 -25.73 -12.24 1.94
CA ALA A 85 -24.30 -12.49 2.15
C ALA A 85 -23.47 -11.22 2.00
N VAL A 86 -22.31 -11.18 2.67
CA VAL A 86 -21.38 -10.05 2.64
C VAL A 86 -19.96 -10.55 2.37
N PHE A 87 -19.27 -9.91 1.43
CA PHE A 87 -17.85 -10.13 1.15
C PHE A 87 -17.03 -8.97 1.69
N LEU A 88 -16.07 -9.26 2.57
CA LEU A 88 -15.14 -8.27 3.12
C LEU A 88 -13.89 -8.21 2.26
N ALA A 89 -13.72 -7.08 1.56
CA ALA A 89 -12.54 -6.78 0.75
C ALA A 89 -11.67 -5.68 1.39
N CYS A 90 -11.65 -5.63 2.72
CA CYS A 90 -10.85 -4.73 3.54
C CYS A 90 -9.72 -5.49 4.25
N HIS A 91 -8.89 -4.78 5.02
CA HIS A 91 -7.86 -5.42 5.85
C HIS A 91 -8.49 -6.28 6.96
N SER A 92 -7.75 -7.28 7.47
CA SER A 92 -8.32 -8.23 8.42
C SER A 92 -8.64 -7.60 9.78
N ASP A 93 -7.85 -6.62 10.21
CA ASP A 93 -8.10 -5.82 11.42
C ASP A 93 -9.39 -4.98 11.27
N GLN A 94 -9.59 -4.37 10.10
CA GLN A 94 -10.82 -3.66 9.76
C GLN A 94 -12.02 -4.62 9.71
N ALA A 95 -11.87 -5.77 9.06
CA ALA A 95 -12.90 -6.80 9.02
C ALA A 95 -13.31 -7.26 10.42
N LEU A 96 -12.33 -7.53 11.30
CA LEU A 96 -12.58 -7.93 12.67
C LEU A 96 -13.31 -6.83 13.47
N ALA A 97 -12.92 -5.56 13.30
CA ALA A 97 -13.56 -4.43 13.96
C ALA A 97 -15.01 -4.18 13.50
N LEU A 98 -15.37 -4.63 12.28
CA LEU A 98 -16.72 -4.50 11.74
C LEU A 98 -17.66 -5.61 12.24
N LEU A 99 -17.16 -6.80 12.55
CA LEU A 99 -18.00 -7.94 12.97
C LEU A 99 -18.48 -7.76 14.41
N ASP A 100 -19.79 -7.94 14.65
CA ASP A 100 -20.35 -7.90 16.01
C ASP A 100 -21.48 -8.93 16.24
N PRO A 101 -21.29 -9.93 17.13
CA PRO A 101 -20.00 -10.31 17.72
C PRO A 101 -19.15 -11.07 16.69
N PRO A 102 -17.81 -10.95 16.73
CA PRO A 102 -16.95 -11.90 16.05
C PRO A 102 -16.95 -13.24 16.80
N SER A 103 -16.88 -14.36 16.08
CA SER A 103 -16.63 -15.67 16.69
C SER A 103 -15.16 -15.77 17.14
N GLU A 104 -14.87 -16.70 18.05
CA GLU A 104 -13.50 -16.94 18.52
C GLU A 104 -12.52 -17.25 17.38
N ARG A 105 -12.96 -18.02 16.38
CA ARG A 105 -12.13 -18.36 15.22
C ARG A 105 -11.86 -17.14 14.33
N GLU A 106 -12.86 -16.27 14.15
CA GLU A 106 -12.69 -15.03 13.38
C GLU A 106 -11.73 -14.08 14.08
N ALA A 107 -11.87 -13.90 15.40
CA ALA A 107 -10.95 -13.10 16.18
C ALA A 107 -9.50 -13.65 16.09
N ALA A 108 -9.33 -14.96 16.21
CA ALA A 108 -8.02 -15.60 16.13
C ALA A 108 -7.38 -15.43 14.74
N VAL A 109 -8.13 -15.66 13.66
CA VAL A 109 -7.57 -15.61 12.29
C VAL A 109 -7.36 -14.17 11.83
N LEU A 110 -8.34 -13.30 12.00
CA LEU A 110 -8.29 -11.93 11.48
C LEU A 110 -7.35 -11.05 12.31
N GLY A 111 -7.22 -11.31 13.61
CA GLY A 111 -6.31 -10.61 14.52
C GLY A 111 -4.84 -11.05 14.38
N ALA A 112 -4.55 -12.13 13.66
CA ALA A 112 -3.18 -12.65 13.52
C ALA A 112 -2.30 -11.86 12.54
N ILE A 113 -2.85 -10.88 11.81
CA ILE A 113 -2.13 -10.10 10.81
C ILE A 113 -1.93 -8.68 11.34
N PRO A 114 -0.74 -8.34 11.88
CA PRO A 114 -0.46 -6.97 12.28
C PRO A 114 -0.23 -6.07 11.06
N TYR A 115 -0.63 -4.81 11.17
CA TYR A 115 -0.44 -3.80 10.13
C TYR A 115 0.44 -2.66 10.61
N GLN A 116 1.22 -2.09 9.68
CA GLN A 116 2.04 -0.91 9.92
C GLN A 116 1.57 0.25 9.07
N ALA A 117 1.30 1.39 9.71
CA ALA A 117 1.06 2.66 9.02
C ALA A 117 2.34 3.14 8.31
N ASN A 118 2.21 3.48 7.03
CA ASN A 118 3.26 3.99 6.17
C ASN A 118 2.76 5.29 5.52
N GLU A 119 3.50 6.38 5.69
CA GLU A 119 3.20 7.65 5.04
C GLU A 119 3.81 7.67 3.63
N ALA A 120 2.97 7.95 2.64
CA ALA A 120 3.39 8.26 1.28
C ALA A 120 3.14 9.75 1.00
N VAL A 121 4.18 10.46 0.60
CA VAL A 121 4.08 11.90 0.29
C VAL A 121 4.36 12.12 -1.18
N LEU A 122 3.41 12.74 -1.89
CA LEU A 122 3.59 13.23 -3.25
C LEU A 122 4.17 14.65 -3.19
N HIS A 123 5.29 14.89 -3.87
CA HIS A 123 6.00 16.18 -3.85
C HIS A 123 6.80 16.42 -5.14
N THR A 124 7.35 17.63 -5.28
CA THR A 124 8.29 18.00 -6.37
C THR A 124 9.71 18.28 -5.88
N ASP A 125 10.00 17.95 -4.62
CA ASP A 125 11.34 18.12 -4.04
C ASP A 125 12.34 17.06 -4.54
N THR A 126 13.14 17.41 -5.56
CA THR A 126 14.13 16.53 -6.18
C THR A 126 15.40 16.33 -5.36
N ARG A 127 15.55 16.98 -4.20
CA ARG A 127 16.72 16.81 -3.31
C ARG A 127 16.81 15.42 -2.69
N LEU A 128 15.71 14.68 -2.68
CA LEU A 128 15.65 13.29 -2.22
C LEU A 128 16.09 12.29 -3.30
N LEU A 129 16.23 12.73 -4.56
CA LEU A 129 16.81 11.93 -5.64
C LEU A 129 18.35 11.99 -5.61
N PRO A 130 19.04 11.05 -6.27
CA PRO A 130 20.50 11.08 -6.34
C PRO A 130 21.04 12.41 -6.88
N LYS A 131 22.14 12.91 -6.30
CA LYS A 131 22.80 14.16 -6.74
C LYS A 131 23.16 14.15 -8.23
N ARG A 132 23.53 12.98 -8.76
CA ARG A 132 23.85 12.79 -10.18
C ARG A 132 22.58 12.34 -10.93
N ARG A 133 22.07 13.16 -11.84
CA ARG A 133 20.88 12.85 -12.67
C ARG A 133 21.00 11.53 -13.43
N ARG A 134 22.21 11.14 -13.86
CA ARG A 134 22.47 9.85 -14.52
C ARG A 134 22.17 8.62 -13.64
N ALA A 135 22.07 8.80 -12.33
CA ALA A 135 21.74 7.75 -11.37
C ALA A 135 20.26 7.75 -10.97
N TRP A 136 19.43 8.64 -11.54
CA TRP A 136 18.00 8.64 -11.27
C TRP A 136 17.39 7.38 -11.84
N ALA A 137 16.67 6.65 -10.99
CA ALA A 137 15.91 5.48 -11.36
C ALA A 137 14.45 5.69 -10.99
N ALA A 138 13.56 4.79 -11.43
CA ALA A 138 12.19 4.79 -10.98
C ALA A 138 12.09 4.68 -9.45
N TRP A 139 13.03 3.98 -8.81
CA TRP A 139 13.07 3.70 -7.38
C TRP A 139 14.45 4.10 -6.84
N ASN A 140 14.50 5.05 -5.90
CA ASN A 140 15.76 5.59 -5.37
C ASN A 140 15.79 5.41 -3.87
N TYR A 141 16.80 4.71 -3.37
CA TYR A 141 17.00 4.49 -1.94
C TYR A 141 17.99 5.49 -1.37
N LEU A 142 17.67 6.02 -0.20
CA LEU A 142 18.62 6.74 0.62
C LEU A 142 18.75 6.02 1.97
N MET A 143 19.97 5.61 2.27
CA MET A 143 20.36 5.14 3.60
C MET A 143 21.06 6.31 4.31
N PRO A 144 20.54 6.80 5.44
CA PRO A 144 21.26 7.78 6.24
C PRO A 144 22.51 7.17 6.87
N ASP A 145 23.50 8.00 7.19
CA ASP A 145 24.68 7.56 7.93
C ASP A 145 24.28 7.26 9.39
N GLY A 146 24.61 6.06 9.88
CA GLY A 146 24.41 5.66 11.28
C GLY A 146 23.30 4.63 11.52
N PRO A 147 23.30 3.96 12.69
CA PRO A 147 22.45 2.80 12.99
C PRO A 147 20.96 3.12 13.13
N GLU A 148 20.59 4.38 13.33
CA GLU A 148 19.20 4.82 13.56
C GLU A 148 18.53 5.40 12.30
N GLY A 149 19.28 5.52 11.20
CA GLY A 149 18.80 6.08 9.95
C GLY A 149 17.75 5.18 9.29
N ARG A 150 16.47 5.55 9.34
CA ARG A 150 15.44 4.86 8.57
C ARG A 150 15.74 4.99 7.08
N VAL A 151 15.78 3.85 6.38
CA VAL A 151 15.92 3.83 4.93
C VAL A 151 14.71 4.55 4.32
N SER A 152 14.97 5.54 3.48
CA SER A 152 13.94 6.24 2.73
C SER A 152 13.93 5.74 1.28
N LEU A 153 12.73 5.58 0.74
CA LEU A 153 12.49 5.23 -0.66
C LEU A 153 11.75 6.38 -1.33
N THR A 154 12.33 6.88 -2.43
CA THR A 154 11.73 7.91 -3.28
C THR A 154 11.51 7.33 -4.68
N TYR A 155 10.25 7.27 -5.11
CA TYR A 155 9.88 6.95 -6.46
C TYR A 155 9.96 8.20 -7.34
N ASP A 156 10.70 8.13 -8.44
CA ASP A 156 10.59 9.10 -9.53
C ASP A 156 9.39 8.70 -10.39
N MET A 157 8.28 9.42 -10.24
CA MET A 157 7.01 9.09 -10.89
C MET A 157 7.06 9.36 -12.39
N ASN A 158 7.92 10.26 -12.86
CA ASN A 158 8.09 10.53 -14.28
C ASN A 158 8.69 9.31 -14.98
N ILE A 159 9.73 8.72 -14.39
CA ILE A 159 10.31 7.47 -14.90
C ILE A 159 9.33 6.31 -14.70
N LEU A 160 8.76 6.16 -13.49
CA LEU A 160 7.94 5.01 -13.14
C LEU A 160 6.63 4.93 -13.93
N GLN A 161 5.94 6.07 -14.13
CA GLN A 161 4.65 6.13 -14.81
C GLN A 161 4.73 6.69 -16.24
N GLY A 162 5.93 7.09 -16.70
CA GLY A 162 6.12 7.70 -18.02
C GLY A 162 5.43 9.06 -18.14
N LEU A 163 5.52 9.91 -17.10
CA LEU A 163 4.92 11.25 -17.12
C LEU A 163 5.80 12.21 -17.92
N ASP A 164 5.22 12.77 -18.99
CA ASP A 164 5.85 13.78 -19.83
C ASP A 164 5.45 15.18 -19.33
N THR A 165 6.17 15.65 -18.30
CA THR A 165 5.94 16.94 -17.65
C THR A 165 7.27 17.62 -17.32
N PRO A 166 7.34 18.96 -17.31
CA PRO A 166 8.57 19.67 -16.95
C PRO A 166 8.93 19.48 -15.47
N GLU A 167 7.94 19.33 -14.58
CA GLU A 167 8.16 19.01 -13.18
C GLU A 167 8.47 17.52 -12.99
N THR A 168 9.43 17.23 -12.10
CA THR A 168 9.66 15.88 -11.59
C THR A 168 8.79 15.64 -10.36
N PHE A 169 7.88 14.68 -10.47
CA PHE A 169 7.02 14.24 -9.38
C PHE A 169 7.68 13.07 -8.65
N CYS A 170 7.73 13.20 -7.34
CA CYS A 170 8.29 12.20 -6.45
C CYS A 170 7.23 11.68 -5.48
N VAL A 171 7.28 10.38 -5.19
CA VAL A 171 6.57 9.81 -4.03
C VAL A 171 7.63 9.30 -3.05
N THR A 172 7.70 9.88 -1.86
CA THR A 172 8.62 9.43 -0.81
C THR A 172 7.86 8.74 0.31
N LEU A 173 8.38 7.60 0.76
CA LEU A 173 7.82 6.83 1.86
C LEU A 173 8.56 7.14 3.18
N ASN A 174 7.78 7.41 4.23
CA ASN A 174 8.22 7.49 5.64
C ASN A 174 9.40 8.44 5.92
N ALA A 175 9.55 9.52 5.15
CA ALA A 175 10.64 10.49 5.32
C ALA A 175 10.18 11.92 5.02
N SER A 176 8.98 12.26 5.47
CA SER A 176 8.33 13.52 5.11
C SER A 176 8.96 14.75 5.74
N GLU A 177 9.67 14.58 6.86
CA GLU A 177 10.49 15.58 7.53
C GLU A 177 11.65 16.09 6.65
N ARG A 178 12.03 15.32 5.62
CA ARG A 178 13.13 15.66 4.70
C ARG A 178 12.65 16.44 3.47
N ILE A 179 11.33 16.56 3.30
CA ILE A 179 10.70 17.22 2.16
C ILE A 179 10.41 18.67 2.54
N ARG A 180 10.77 19.60 1.66
CA ARG A 180 10.36 21.01 1.80
C ARG A 180 8.83 21.13 1.84
N PRO A 181 8.21 21.70 2.89
CA PRO A 181 6.75 21.76 3.03
C PRO A 181 6.05 22.39 1.83
N GLU A 182 6.63 23.43 1.23
CA GLU A 182 6.12 24.14 0.06
C GLU A 182 6.19 23.33 -1.25
N LYS A 183 6.88 22.18 -1.24
CA LYS A 183 6.97 21.26 -2.37
C LYS A 183 6.02 20.06 -2.24
N ILE A 184 5.30 19.96 -1.13
CA ILE A 184 4.35 18.87 -0.87
C ILE A 184 3.03 19.16 -1.59
N ILE A 185 2.54 18.15 -2.30
CA ILE A 185 1.27 18.20 -3.03
C ILE A 185 0.20 17.43 -2.26
N ALA A 186 0.53 16.22 -1.78
CA ALA A 186 -0.40 15.38 -1.05
C ALA A 186 0.32 14.45 -0.07
N ARG A 187 -0.39 14.07 0.99
CA ARG A 187 0.03 13.07 1.97
C ARG A 187 -1.06 12.02 2.08
N MET A 188 -0.66 10.75 2.10
CA MET A 188 -1.56 9.62 2.27
C MET A 188 -0.97 8.64 3.28
N ILE A 189 -1.82 8.06 4.12
CA ILE A 189 -1.42 6.97 5.01
C ILE A 189 -1.95 5.66 4.46
N TYR A 190 -1.04 4.71 4.24
CA TYR A 190 -1.35 3.35 3.85
C TYR A 190 -1.00 2.40 5.00
N HIS A 191 -1.69 1.27 5.08
CA HIS A 191 -1.39 0.23 6.06
C HIS A 191 -0.86 -1.00 5.33
N HIS A 192 0.35 -1.44 5.68
CA HIS A 192 0.98 -2.61 5.06
C HIS A 192 0.95 -3.78 6.05
N PRO A 193 0.51 -4.98 5.63
CA PRO A 193 0.54 -6.16 6.49
C PRO A 193 1.99 -6.53 6.81
N LEU A 194 2.28 -6.82 8.07
CA LEU A 194 3.59 -7.28 8.50
C LEU A 194 3.64 -8.79 8.43
N PHE A 195 4.77 -9.31 7.93
CA PHE A 195 5.04 -10.74 8.02
C PHE A 195 5.66 -11.02 9.39
N THR A 196 4.93 -11.73 10.23
CA THR A 196 5.37 -12.21 11.55
C THR A 196 5.32 -13.73 11.58
N LEU A 197 6.27 -14.36 12.29
CA LEU A 197 6.30 -15.81 12.56
C LEU A 197 5.76 -16.11 13.94
#